data_AF-A0A916CJK7-F1
#
_entry.id   AF-A0A916CJK7-F1
#
_cell.length_a   1.000
_cell.length_b   1.000
_cell.length_c   1.000
_cell.angle_alpha   90.00
_cell.angle_beta   90.00
_cell.angle_gamma   90.00
#
_symmetry.space_group_name_H-M   'P 1'
#
loop_
_entity.id
_entity.type
_entity.pdbx_description
1 polymer ?
#
loop_
_entity_poly.entity_id
_entity_poly.type
_entity_poly.pdbx_seq_one_letter_code
_entity_poly.pdbx_strand_id
1 'polypeptide(L)'
;MQGQMMDYQLTITGLLERARRLFPKKEIVTKAGPGLERFTYAQMVERVARLANALEKLGVKRGDRVATFAWNNARHLETYFAVPCMGAVLHPINLRLPGDQIAYIINHADDQVLFVDPSLLPAVEKLAPHLKSVKHYIVMGDQVPPDTKLAPIHAYEDLLKDSSPTFPWPHLDENEAAAMCYTSGTTGNPKGVVYSHRAIYLHSLGLSMADSFGLSERDTLMPVVPMFHVLAWGTPFAGVMLGVKFAFPGPHLQPRDLAELIQAEKVTLTAGVPTLWLGLLHLLENERYDLSSLRGMIVGGAAAPQSMIEAFEKKHNLNVIHAWGMTEMTPLGTVSRLKSYQMDLPEAERFAIRAKQGTPVPGVEIRAMDESGKEITWDGKAFGELQVRGPWIVSSYYNDERSADSFKDGW
;
A
#
# COMPACT_ATOMS: atom_id res chain seq x y z
N MET A 1 24.78 23.10 -20.96
CA MET A 1 25.04 23.37 -19.52
C MET A 1 24.10 22.47 -18.73
N GLN A 2 24.61 21.65 -17.82
CA GLN A 2 23.80 20.79 -16.93
C GLN A 2 23.66 21.47 -15.55
N GLY A 3 22.68 21.03 -14.75
CA GLY A 3 22.57 21.46 -13.35
C GLY A 3 23.76 20.99 -12.51
N GLN A 4 24.08 21.71 -11.44
CA GLN A 4 25.23 21.42 -10.54
C GLN A 4 24.81 20.84 -9.19
N MET A 5 23.60 20.27 -9.12
CA MET A 5 23.11 19.61 -7.90
C MET A 5 23.77 18.25 -7.73
N MET A 6 23.81 17.76 -6.49
CA MET A 6 24.29 16.40 -6.20
C MET A 6 23.38 15.37 -6.89
N ASP A 7 23.99 14.34 -7.46
CA ASP A 7 23.29 13.16 -7.95
C ASP A 7 22.97 12.24 -6.77
N TYR A 8 21.79 12.43 -6.17
CA TYR A 8 21.33 11.72 -4.98
C TYR A 8 20.19 10.76 -5.32
N GLN A 9 20.39 9.47 -5.05
CA GLN A 9 19.45 8.40 -5.38
C GLN A 9 18.20 8.42 -4.49
N LEU A 10 17.01 8.45 -5.10
CA LEU A 10 15.72 8.45 -4.41
C LEU A 10 15.30 7.03 -3.97
N THR A 11 15.89 6.54 -2.87
CA THR A 11 15.67 5.17 -2.39
C THR A 11 14.79 5.08 -1.14
N ILE A 12 14.19 3.89 -0.93
CA ILE A 12 13.39 3.60 0.28
C ILE A 12 14.28 3.61 1.53
N THR A 13 15.56 3.26 1.39
CA THR A 13 16.58 3.38 2.45
C THR A 13 16.65 4.79 3.02
N GLY A 14 16.50 5.83 2.17
CA GLY A 14 16.44 7.22 2.61
C GLY A 14 15.23 7.51 3.51
N LEU A 15 14.09 6.86 3.26
CA LEU A 15 12.88 7.01 4.08
C LEU A 15 13.08 6.39 5.46
N LEU A 16 13.65 5.18 5.50
CA LEU A 16 13.95 4.45 6.72
C LEU A 16 14.96 5.20 7.59
N GLU A 17 16.07 5.66 7.00
CA GLU A 17 17.10 6.42 7.72
C GLU A 17 16.58 7.75 8.26
N ARG A 18 15.69 8.42 7.52
CA ARG A 18 15.03 9.63 7.99
C ARG A 18 14.17 9.34 9.22
N ALA A 19 13.36 8.28 9.19
CA ALA A 19 12.51 7.89 10.31
C ALA A 19 13.34 7.51 11.55
N ARG A 20 14.43 6.76 11.36
CA ARG A 20 15.39 6.41 12.41
C ARG A 20 15.95 7.64 13.13
N ARG A 21 16.31 8.68 12.38
CA ARG A 21 16.97 9.88 12.90
C ARG A 21 16.00 10.87 13.53
N LEU A 22 14.85 11.09 12.90
CA LEU A 22 13.97 12.21 13.24
C LEU A 22 12.77 11.80 14.10
N PHE A 23 12.30 10.56 13.98
CA PHE A 23 11.05 10.13 14.60
C PHE A 23 11.15 8.87 15.47
N PRO A 24 12.26 8.63 16.20
CA PRO A 24 12.47 7.37 16.90
C PRO A 24 11.38 7.02 17.91
N LYS A 25 10.65 8.01 18.43
CA LYS A 25 9.59 7.87 19.43
C LYS A 25 8.19 7.72 18.86
N LYS A 26 8.00 7.88 17.54
CA LYS A 26 6.67 7.71 16.95
C LYS A 26 6.22 6.27 17.12
N GLU A 27 4.91 6.07 17.30
CA GLU A 27 4.34 4.77 17.59
C GLU A 27 3.82 4.07 16.34
N ILE A 28 3.91 2.75 16.35
CA ILE A 28 3.23 1.84 15.45
C ILE A 28 2.40 0.92 16.34
N VAL A 29 1.11 0.86 16.08
CA VAL A 29 0.13 0.10 16.85
C VAL A 29 -0.50 -0.95 15.94
N THR A 30 -0.65 -2.18 16.42
CA THR A 30 -1.36 -3.25 15.70
C THR A 30 -2.43 -3.84 16.61
N LYS A 31 -3.65 -4.02 16.09
CA LYS A 31 -4.69 -4.80 16.77
C LYS A 31 -4.39 -6.30 16.63
N ALA A 32 -3.90 -6.91 17.70
CA ALA A 32 -3.50 -8.32 17.76
C ALA A 32 -4.41 -9.07 18.75
N GLY A 33 -5.33 -9.89 18.20
CA GLY A 33 -6.38 -10.52 19.02
C GLY A 33 -7.24 -9.48 19.76
N PRO A 34 -7.52 -9.65 21.07
CA PRO A 34 -8.30 -8.67 21.86
C PRO A 34 -7.50 -7.44 22.31
N GLY A 35 -6.18 -7.41 22.07
CA GLY A 35 -5.28 -6.37 22.56
C GLY A 35 -4.65 -5.51 21.47
N LEU A 36 -3.80 -4.57 21.91
CA LEU A 36 -2.98 -3.73 21.04
C LEU A 36 -1.50 -4.01 21.31
N GLU A 37 -0.77 -4.35 20.26
CA GLU A 37 0.69 -4.39 20.27
C GLU A 37 1.23 -3.02 19.86
N ARG A 38 2.26 -2.56 20.58
CA ARG A 38 2.86 -1.24 20.38
C ARG A 38 4.37 -1.34 20.32
N PHE A 39 4.95 -0.60 19.39
CA PHE A 39 6.38 -0.37 19.33
C PHE A 39 6.65 0.97 18.66
N THR A 40 7.90 1.40 18.74
CA THR A 40 8.36 2.67 18.23
C THR A 40 9.09 2.50 16.91
N TYR A 41 9.26 3.59 16.15
CA TYR A 41 10.11 3.59 14.96
C TYR A 41 11.57 3.21 15.27
N ALA A 42 12.09 3.53 16.46
CA ALA A 42 13.42 3.07 16.87
C ALA A 42 13.50 1.54 16.91
N GLN A 43 12.50 0.89 17.51
CA GLN A 43 12.40 -0.57 17.56
C GLN A 43 12.17 -1.16 16.16
N MET A 44 11.31 -0.53 15.36
CA MET A 44 11.04 -0.94 13.98
C MET A 44 12.33 -0.97 13.15
N VAL A 45 13.12 0.10 13.18
CA VAL A 45 14.34 0.21 12.37
C VAL A 45 15.39 -0.83 12.79
N GLU A 46 15.53 -1.09 14.09
CA GLU A 46 16.40 -2.17 14.58
C GLU A 46 15.95 -3.53 14.04
N ARG A 47 14.64 -3.80 14.10
CA ARG A 47 14.05 -5.06 13.62
C ARG A 47 14.16 -5.22 12.11
N VAL A 48 14.02 -4.12 11.35
CA VAL A 48 14.26 -4.09 9.90
C VAL A 48 15.69 -4.47 9.56
N ALA A 49 16.68 -3.98 10.31
CA ALA A 49 18.08 -4.36 10.11
C ALA A 49 18.34 -5.84 10.47
N ARG A 50 17.73 -6.34 11.55
CA ARG A 50 17.79 -7.77 11.92
C ARG A 50 17.18 -8.66 10.85
N LEU A 51 16.03 -8.25 10.33
CA LEU A 51 15.34 -8.97 9.26
C LEU A 51 16.17 -9.03 7.97
N ALA A 52 16.82 -7.93 7.58
CA ALA A 52 17.71 -7.91 6.41
C ALA A 52 18.90 -8.87 6.58
N ASN A 53 19.55 -8.88 7.75
CA ASN A 53 20.61 -9.84 8.09
C ASN A 53 20.10 -11.29 8.03
N ALA A 54 18.89 -11.55 8.54
CA ALA A 54 18.31 -12.88 8.53
C ALA A 54 18.03 -13.36 7.10
N LEU A 55 17.45 -12.50 6.26
CA LEU A 55 17.19 -12.80 4.85
C LEU A 55 18.48 -13.05 4.06
N GLU A 56 19.53 -12.28 4.31
CA GLU A 56 20.85 -12.50 3.69
C GLU A 56 21.43 -13.87 4.08
N LYS A 57 21.33 -14.26 5.37
CA LYS A 57 21.74 -15.59 5.85
C LYS A 57 20.94 -16.72 5.22
N LEU A 58 19.65 -16.49 4.92
CA LEU A 58 18.79 -17.42 4.17
C LEU A 58 19.09 -17.41 2.65
N GLY A 59 20.06 -16.61 2.21
CA GLY A 59 20.55 -16.60 0.84
C GLY A 59 19.75 -15.71 -0.12
N VAL A 60 18.91 -14.80 0.40
CA VAL A 60 18.23 -13.78 -0.42
C VAL A 60 19.26 -12.81 -1.00
N LYS A 61 19.20 -12.61 -2.31
CA LYS A 61 20.10 -11.72 -3.04
C LYS A 61 19.35 -10.50 -3.57
N ARG A 62 20.12 -9.50 -4.02
CA ARG A 62 19.59 -8.33 -4.73
C ARG A 62 18.81 -8.77 -5.96
N GLY A 63 17.59 -8.26 -6.12
CA GLY A 63 16.65 -8.64 -7.18
C GLY A 63 15.83 -9.91 -6.92
N ASP A 64 16.10 -10.67 -5.86
CA ASP A 64 15.25 -11.81 -5.48
C ASP A 64 13.91 -11.30 -4.94
N ARG A 65 12.83 -12.03 -5.23
CA ARG A 65 11.48 -11.67 -4.78
C ARG A 65 11.19 -12.34 -3.45
N VAL A 66 10.65 -11.55 -2.53
CA VAL A 66 10.26 -11.98 -1.18
C VAL A 66 8.77 -11.71 -1.03
N ALA A 67 7.99 -12.79 -1.04
CA ALA A 67 6.55 -12.72 -0.97
C ALA A 67 6.04 -12.56 0.45
N THR A 68 4.89 -11.89 0.60
CA THR A 68 4.16 -11.80 1.86
C THR A 68 2.71 -12.24 1.68
N PHE A 69 2.22 -13.08 2.59
CA PHE A 69 0.84 -13.52 2.71
C PHE A 69 0.35 -13.11 4.11
N ALA A 70 0.16 -11.81 4.30
CA ALA A 70 0.01 -11.18 5.62
C ALA A 70 -1.01 -10.03 5.63
N TRP A 71 -1.61 -9.81 6.78
CA TRP A 71 -2.51 -8.70 7.10
C TRP A 71 -1.75 -7.39 7.29
N ASN A 72 -2.49 -6.29 7.51
CA ASN A 72 -1.88 -5.02 7.89
C ASN A 72 -1.42 -5.13 9.34
N ASN A 73 -0.11 -5.22 9.57
CA ASN A 73 0.48 -5.29 10.91
C ASN A 73 1.92 -4.78 10.93
N ALA A 74 2.44 -4.65 12.15
CA ALA A 74 3.81 -4.32 12.48
C ALA A 74 4.88 -5.06 11.66
N ARG A 75 4.84 -6.39 11.67
CA ARG A 75 5.83 -7.25 11.03
C ARG A 75 5.75 -7.13 9.51
N HIS A 76 4.55 -6.94 8.95
CA HIS A 76 4.38 -6.70 7.52
C HIS A 76 5.03 -5.35 7.14
N LEU A 77 4.87 -4.32 7.97
CA LEU A 77 5.58 -3.05 7.78
C LEU A 77 7.10 -3.22 7.85
N GLU A 78 7.62 -4.10 8.71
CA GLU A 78 9.06 -4.40 8.74
C GLU A 78 9.56 -4.99 7.41
N THR A 79 8.80 -5.92 6.80
CA THR A 79 9.16 -6.46 5.46
C THR A 79 9.17 -5.39 4.37
N TYR A 80 8.27 -4.39 4.47
CA TYR A 80 8.18 -3.27 3.53
C TYR A 80 9.44 -2.42 3.44
N PHE A 81 10.30 -2.47 4.46
CA PHE A 81 11.55 -1.75 4.46
C PHE A 81 12.75 -2.70 4.37
N ALA A 82 12.76 -3.81 5.10
CA ALA A 82 13.91 -4.73 5.10
C ALA A 82 14.20 -5.26 3.69
N VAL A 83 13.17 -5.73 2.98
CA VAL A 83 13.29 -6.35 1.66
C VAL A 83 13.82 -5.34 0.61
N PRO A 84 13.15 -4.19 0.37
CA PRO A 84 13.67 -3.24 -0.61
C PRO A 84 14.98 -2.58 -0.18
N CYS A 85 15.19 -2.27 1.11
CA CYS A 85 16.43 -1.60 1.53
C CYS A 85 17.66 -2.50 1.38
N MET A 86 17.52 -3.82 1.48
CA MET A 86 18.62 -4.76 1.16
C MET A 86 18.78 -5.02 -0.36
N GLY A 87 17.94 -4.41 -1.20
CA GLY A 87 17.96 -4.55 -2.65
C GLY A 87 17.15 -5.73 -3.21
N ALA A 88 16.37 -6.41 -2.38
CA ALA A 88 15.41 -7.44 -2.83
C ALA A 88 14.06 -6.80 -3.20
N VAL A 89 13.17 -7.58 -3.81
CA VAL A 89 11.87 -7.10 -4.30
C VAL A 89 10.75 -7.59 -3.39
N LEU A 90 10.05 -6.67 -2.72
CA LEU A 90 8.88 -7.01 -1.91
C LEU A 90 7.70 -7.41 -2.80
N HIS A 91 7.09 -8.56 -2.55
CA HIS A 91 5.96 -9.05 -3.34
C HIS A 91 4.74 -9.41 -2.46
N PRO A 92 3.90 -8.43 -2.10
CA PRO A 92 2.70 -8.71 -1.31
C PRO A 92 1.64 -9.43 -2.14
N ILE A 93 1.23 -10.62 -1.68
CA ILE A 93 0.31 -11.51 -2.37
C ILE A 93 -1.12 -11.25 -1.89
N ASN A 94 -2.03 -11.03 -2.83
CA ASN A 94 -3.43 -10.79 -2.50
C ASN A 94 -4.09 -12.06 -1.95
N LEU A 95 -4.44 -12.01 -0.65
CA LEU A 95 -5.00 -13.12 0.12
C LEU A 95 -6.36 -13.61 -0.38
N ARG A 96 -7.05 -12.79 -1.18
CA ARG A 96 -8.43 -13.02 -1.63
C ARG A 96 -8.51 -13.69 -3.00
N LEU A 97 -7.37 -13.96 -3.63
CA LEU A 97 -7.34 -14.62 -4.93
C LEU A 97 -7.60 -16.14 -4.81
N PRO A 98 -8.14 -16.77 -5.86
CA PRO A 98 -8.16 -18.22 -5.98
C PRO A 98 -6.76 -18.84 -5.85
N GLY A 99 -6.68 -20.04 -5.28
CA GLY A 99 -5.40 -20.67 -4.96
C GLY A 99 -4.50 -20.98 -6.17
N ASP A 100 -5.11 -21.32 -7.30
CA ASP A 100 -4.41 -21.50 -8.58
C ASP A 100 -3.80 -20.19 -9.09
N GLN A 101 -4.50 -19.06 -8.96
CA GLN A 101 -3.94 -17.74 -9.29
C GLN A 101 -2.81 -17.36 -8.33
N ILE A 102 -2.95 -17.65 -7.03
CA ILE A 102 -1.87 -17.42 -6.06
C ILE A 102 -0.62 -18.22 -6.43
N ALA A 103 -0.79 -19.52 -6.73
CA ALA A 103 0.32 -20.38 -7.13
C ALA A 103 0.96 -19.91 -8.46
N TYR A 104 0.14 -19.47 -9.43
CA TYR A 104 0.66 -18.85 -10.65
C TYR A 104 1.50 -17.61 -10.34
N ILE A 105 0.97 -16.67 -9.56
CA ILE A 105 1.63 -15.41 -9.21
C ILE A 105 2.98 -15.68 -8.55
N ILE A 106 3.01 -16.58 -7.55
CA ILE A 106 4.23 -16.88 -6.80
C ILE A 106 5.29 -17.52 -7.68
N ASN A 107 4.90 -18.48 -8.52
CA ASN A 107 5.83 -19.15 -9.42
C ASN A 107 6.29 -18.24 -10.56
N HIS A 108 5.41 -17.39 -11.09
CA HIS A 108 5.73 -16.45 -12.17
C HIS A 108 6.68 -15.34 -11.68
N ALA A 109 6.46 -14.86 -10.45
CA ALA A 109 7.39 -13.97 -9.78
C ALA A 109 8.69 -14.69 -9.38
N ASP A 110 8.69 -16.02 -9.26
CA ASP A 110 9.80 -16.82 -8.75
C ASP A 110 10.23 -16.30 -7.35
N ASP A 111 9.26 -16.23 -6.44
CA ASP A 111 9.50 -15.82 -5.05
C ASP A 111 10.35 -16.85 -4.31
N GLN A 112 11.42 -16.39 -3.66
CA GLN A 112 12.39 -17.24 -2.97
C GLN A 112 12.00 -17.50 -1.50
N VAL A 113 11.32 -16.53 -0.89
CA VAL A 113 10.89 -16.56 0.51
C VAL A 113 9.43 -16.17 0.58
N LEU A 114 8.63 -16.85 1.41
CA LEU A 114 7.24 -16.52 1.67
C LEU A 114 7.00 -16.27 3.17
N PHE A 115 6.73 -15.02 3.52
CA PHE A 115 6.23 -14.64 4.83
C PHE A 115 4.73 -14.93 4.93
N VAL A 116 4.27 -15.43 6.07
CA VAL A 116 2.85 -15.76 6.29
C VAL A 116 2.43 -15.45 7.71
N ASP A 117 1.29 -14.76 7.87
CA ASP A 117 0.70 -14.59 9.20
C ASP A 117 0.16 -15.93 9.74
N PRO A 118 0.26 -16.20 11.06
CA PRO A 118 -0.20 -17.47 11.64
C PRO A 118 -1.65 -17.85 11.28
N SER A 119 -2.55 -16.87 11.23
CA SER A 119 -3.97 -17.09 10.88
C SER A 119 -4.20 -17.51 9.43
N LEU A 120 -3.19 -17.32 8.56
CA LEU A 120 -3.24 -17.61 7.13
C LEU A 120 -2.41 -18.85 6.75
N LEU A 121 -1.65 -19.40 7.70
CA LEU A 121 -0.80 -20.57 7.49
C LEU A 121 -1.54 -21.77 6.86
N PRO A 122 -2.78 -22.13 7.28
CA PRO A 122 -3.49 -23.26 6.67
C PRO A 122 -3.83 -23.06 5.19
N ALA A 123 -3.94 -21.82 4.73
CA ALA A 123 -4.14 -21.53 3.30
C ALA A 123 -2.84 -21.78 2.52
N VAL A 124 -1.71 -21.33 3.05
CA VAL A 124 -0.38 -21.56 2.43
C VAL A 124 -0.03 -23.05 2.40
N GLU A 125 -0.37 -23.81 3.44
CA GLU A 125 -0.16 -25.27 3.46
C GLU A 125 -0.84 -26.00 2.31
N LYS A 126 -2.05 -25.57 1.93
CA LYS A 126 -2.77 -26.14 0.78
C LYS A 126 -2.12 -25.78 -0.55
N LEU A 127 -1.44 -24.63 -0.62
CA LEU A 127 -0.79 -24.13 -1.82
C LEU A 127 0.62 -24.71 -2.00
N ALA A 128 1.32 -25.02 -0.91
CA ALA A 128 2.72 -25.42 -0.92
C ALA A 128 3.10 -26.52 -1.92
N PRO A 129 2.29 -27.57 -2.17
CA PRO A 129 2.59 -28.57 -3.21
C PRO A 129 2.69 -28.00 -4.63
N HIS A 130 2.13 -26.81 -4.87
CA HIS A 130 2.13 -26.11 -6.15
C HIS A 130 3.16 -24.98 -6.22
N LEU A 131 3.84 -24.64 -5.12
CA LEU A 131 4.84 -23.58 -5.07
C LEU A 131 6.23 -24.16 -5.38
N LYS A 132 6.80 -23.79 -6.51
CA LYS A 132 8.03 -24.36 -7.07
C LYS A 132 9.28 -23.54 -6.77
N SER A 133 9.13 -22.24 -6.55
CA SER A 133 10.24 -21.30 -6.33
C SER A 133 10.57 -21.08 -4.86
N VAL A 134 9.59 -21.24 -3.96
CA VAL A 134 9.73 -20.89 -2.54
C VAL A 134 10.69 -21.85 -1.84
N LYS A 135 11.78 -21.31 -1.31
CA LYS A 135 12.83 -22.05 -0.59
C LYS A 135 12.67 -21.98 0.93
N HIS A 136 12.04 -20.91 1.43
CA HIS A 136 11.83 -20.70 2.86
C HIS A 136 10.44 -20.14 3.14
N TYR A 137 9.76 -20.73 4.12
CA TYR A 137 8.55 -20.18 4.71
C TYR A 137 8.90 -19.51 6.04
N ILE A 138 8.35 -18.32 6.30
CA ILE A 138 8.57 -17.58 7.55
C ILE A 138 7.22 -17.23 8.17
N VAL A 139 6.92 -17.81 9.32
CA VAL A 139 5.70 -17.50 10.07
C VAL A 139 5.92 -16.22 10.86
N MET A 140 5.07 -15.21 10.63
CA MET A 140 5.12 -13.89 11.26
C MET A 140 4.59 -13.90 12.69
N GLY A 141 5.17 -14.77 13.51
CA GLY A 141 4.85 -14.98 14.92
C GLY A 141 6.08 -15.36 15.73
N ASP A 142 5.85 -15.57 17.03
CA ASP A 142 6.92 -15.85 17.99
C ASP A 142 7.47 -17.28 17.86
N GLN A 143 6.66 -18.21 17.35
CA GLN A 143 7.00 -19.62 17.19
C GLN A 143 6.37 -20.20 15.92
N VAL A 144 6.98 -21.27 15.41
CA VAL A 144 6.38 -22.09 14.35
C VAL A 144 5.27 -22.95 14.97
N PRO A 145 4.05 -22.96 14.41
CA PRO A 145 3.00 -23.86 14.87
C PRO A 145 3.44 -25.34 14.75
N PRO A 146 3.32 -26.15 15.81
CA PRO A 146 3.95 -27.48 15.88
C PRO A 146 3.41 -28.47 14.84
N ASP A 147 2.17 -28.29 14.39
CA ASP A 147 1.49 -29.20 13.45
C ASP A 147 1.70 -28.83 11.98
N THR A 148 2.51 -27.81 11.68
CA THR A 148 2.69 -27.37 10.30
C THR A 148 3.47 -28.39 9.46
N LYS A 149 3.05 -28.54 8.20
CA LYS A 149 3.73 -29.44 7.24
C LYS A 149 4.69 -28.71 6.30
N LEU A 150 4.78 -27.39 6.40
CA LEU A 150 5.69 -26.59 5.57
C LEU A 150 7.14 -26.84 6.00
N ALA A 151 8.01 -27.01 5.01
CA ALA A 151 9.44 -27.13 5.23
C ALA A 151 10.21 -26.62 4.01
N PRO A 152 11.37 -25.95 4.19
CA PRO A 152 11.88 -25.39 5.44
C PRO A 152 11.02 -24.22 5.96
N ILE A 153 10.75 -24.19 7.27
CA ILE A 153 9.92 -23.16 7.92
C ILE A 153 10.64 -22.57 9.14
N HIS A 154 10.46 -21.27 9.36
CA HIS A 154 11.10 -20.52 10.45
C HIS A 154 10.09 -19.64 11.19
N ALA A 155 10.33 -19.41 12.48
CA ALA A 155 9.63 -18.37 13.23
C ALA A 155 10.30 -17.02 13.00
N TYR A 156 9.50 -15.97 12.77
CA TYR A 156 10.00 -14.63 12.52
C TYR A 156 10.85 -14.10 13.68
N GLU A 157 10.37 -14.23 14.93
CA GLU A 157 11.11 -13.69 16.08
C GLU A 157 12.43 -14.42 16.35
N ASP A 158 12.51 -15.73 16.07
CA ASP A 158 13.77 -16.49 16.19
C ASP A 158 14.81 -15.99 15.19
N LEU A 159 14.42 -15.75 13.93
CA LEU A 159 15.30 -15.19 12.89
C LEU A 159 15.87 -13.82 13.27
N LEU A 160 15.05 -12.96 13.91
CA LEU A 160 15.44 -11.63 14.34
C LEU A 160 16.40 -11.67 15.55
N LYS A 161 16.10 -12.53 16.52
CA LYS A 161 16.88 -12.68 17.76
C LYS A 161 18.34 -13.01 17.48
N ASP A 162 18.60 -13.87 16.49
CA ASP A 162 19.93 -14.35 16.13
C ASP A 162 20.68 -13.44 15.13
N SER A 163 20.12 -12.28 14.80
CA SER A 163 20.63 -11.39 13.76
C SER A 163 21.07 -10.03 14.32
N SER A 164 22.00 -9.36 13.63
CA SER A 164 22.55 -8.07 14.07
C SER A 164 21.48 -6.96 14.07
N PRO A 165 21.45 -6.06 15.07
CA PRO A 165 20.58 -4.88 15.09
C PRO A 165 20.96 -3.80 14.06
N THR A 166 22.04 -4.02 13.31
CA THR A 166 22.54 -3.10 12.27
C THR A 166 22.80 -3.86 10.98
N PHE A 167 22.56 -3.21 9.84
CA PHE A 167 22.77 -3.77 8.52
C PHE A 167 23.47 -2.73 7.64
N PRO A 168 24.56 -3.09 6.93
CA PRO A 168 25.24 -2.18 6.01
C PRO A 168 24.42 -2.07 4.71
N TRP A 169 23.42 -1.18 4.69
CA TRP A 169 22.56 -1.00 3.52
C TRP A 169 23.40 -0.76 2.25
N PRO A 170 23.15 -1.49 1.15
CA PRO A 170 23.88 -1.32 -0.10
C PRO A 170 23.57 0.03 -0.74
N HIS A 171 24.46 0.47 -1.63
CA HIS A 171 24.15 1.54 -2.56
C HIS A 171 23.25 1.00 -3.68
N LEU A 172 22.05 1.56 -3.79
CA LEU A 172 21.04 1.18 -4.77
C LEU A 172 20.86 2.32 -5.79
N ASP A 173 20.75 1.97 -7.06
CA ASP A 173 20.23 2.85 -8.10
C ASP A 173 18.71 3.00 -7.89
N GLU A 174 18.22 4.22 -7.98
CA GLU A 174 16.81 4.53 -7.72
C GLU A 174 15.83 3.85 -8.70
N ASN A 175 16.30 3.38 -9.86
CA ASN A 175 15.46 2.69 -10.83
C ASN A 175 15.37 1.18 -10.59
N GLU A 176 16.09 0.65 -9.61
CA GLU A 176 15.97 -0.75 -9.23
C GLU A 176 14.61 -1.10 -8.66
N ALA A 177 14.18 -2.33 -8.94
CA ALA A 177 12.95 -2.90 -8.44
C ALA A 177 12.96 -2.95 -6.91
N ALA A 178 11.95 -2.34 -6.30
CA ALA A 178 11.77 -2.28 -4.86
C ALA A 178 10.61 -3.16 -4.40
N ALA A 179 9.53 -3.17 -5.18
CA ALA A 179 8.34 -3.97 -4.89
C ALA A 179 7.64 -4.39 -6.17
N MET A 180 6.72 -5.33 -6.06
CA MET A 180 5.83 -5.70 -7.15
C MET A 180 4.44 -6.10 -6.64
N CYS A 181 3.42 -5.93 -7.48
CA CYS A 181 2.08 -6.48 -7.25
C CYS A 181 1.53 -7.03 -8.57
N TYR A 182 0.56 -7.94 -8.49
CA TYR A 182 -0.16 -8.41 -9.66
C TYR A 182 -1.55 -7.79 -9.74
N THR A 183 -1.94 -7.37 -10.94
CA THR A 183 -3.31 -6.93 -11.22
C THR A 183 -4.23 -8.13 -11.41
N SER A 184 -5.47 -8.04 -10.91
CA SER A 184 -6.49 -9.05 -11.17
C SER A 184 -6.87 -8.98 -12.65
N GLY A 185 -6.47 -9.99 -13.44
CA GLY A 185 -6.81 -10.06 -14.86
C GLY A 185 -8.32 -10.21 -15.04
N THR A 186 -8.95 -9.31 -15.81
CA THR A 186 -10.31 -9.53 -16.34
C THR A 186 -10.30 -10.55 -17.48
N THR A 187 -9.14 -10.74 -18.11
CA THR A 187 -8.86 -11.72 -19.15
C THR A 187 -7.51 -12.41 -18.89
N GLY A 188 -7.52 -13.74 -18.83
CA GLY A 188 -6.32 -14.56 -18.62
C GLY A 188 -5.67 -14.40 -17.25
N ASN A 189 -4.38 -14.76 -17.18
CA ASN A 189 -3.62 -14.72 -15.93
C ASN A 189 -3.34 -13.29 -15.45
N PRO A 190 -3.21 -13.08 -14.12
CA PRO A 190 -2.75 -11.82 -13.52
C PRO A 190 -1.44 -11.33 -14.13
N LYS A 191 -1.29 -10.00 -14.27
CA LYS A 191 -0.10 -9.36 -14.84
C LYS A 191 0.73 -8.70 -13.73
N GLY A 192 2.05 -8.92 -13.74
CA GLY A 192 2.94 -8.35 -12.74
C GLY A 192 3.30 -6.90 -13.05
N VAL A 193 3.23 -6.04 -12.05
CA VAL A 193 3.70 -4.66 -12.06
C VAL A 193 4.87 -4.55 -11.10
N VAL A 194 6.00 -4.04 -11.58
CA VAL A 194 7.23 -3.86 -10.80
C VAL A 194 7.47 -2.37 -10.58
N TYR A 195 7.58 -1.96 -9.31
CA TYR A 195 7.81 -0.59 -8.89
C TYR A 195 9.28 -0.38 -8.58
N SER A 196 9.84 0.73 -9.06
CA SER A 196 11.19 1.14 -8.66
C SER A 196 11.18 1.90 -7.33
N HIS A 197 12.36 1.99 -6.72
CA HIS A 197 12.58 2.87 -5.57
C HIS A 197 12.17 4.32 -5.85
N ARG A 198 12.56 4.85 -7.02
CA ARG A 198 12.24 6.20 -7.49
C ARG A 198 10.74 6.42 -7.58
N ALA A 199 10.01 5.48 -8.18
CA ALA A 199 8.56 5.56 -8.32
C ALA A 199 7.88 5.65 -6.95
N ILE A 200 8.25 4.77 -6.01
CA ILE A 200 7.70 4.76 -4.64
C ILE A 200 8.04 6.04 -3.89
N TYR A 201 9.27 6.55 -4.05
CA TYR A 201 9.71 7.79 -3.40
C TYR A 201 8.90 9.00 -3.90
N LEU A 202 8.80 9.17 -5.22
CA LEU A 202 8.07 10.29 -5.84
C LEU A 202 6.57 10.19 -5.56
N HIS A 203 6.00 8.99 -5.60
CA HIS A 203 4.61 8.74 -5.23
C HIS A 203 4.34 9.10 -3.77
N SER A 204 5.26 8.77 -2.85
CA SER A 204 5.17 9.15 -1.44
C SER A 204 5.16 10.68 -1.23
N LEU A 205 5.95 11.42 -2.02
CA LEU A 205 5.86 12.88 -2.05
C LEU A 205 4.48 13.36 -2.58
N GLY A 206 3.99 12.73 -3.65
CA GLY A 206 2.67 12.99 -4.22
C GLY A 206 1.53 12.80 -3.22
N LEU A 207 1.58 11.76 -2.39
CA LEU A 207 0.62 11.53 -1.29
C LEU A 207 0.68 12.62 -0.21
N SER A 208 1.87 13.18 0.01
CA SER A 208 2.13 14.16 1.07
C SER A 208 1.61 15.57 0.73
N MET A 209 1.32 15.85 -0.55
CA MET A 209 0.80 17.16 -0.99
C MET A 209 -0.57 17.46 -0.37
N ALA A 210 -0.80 18.73 -0.01
CA ALA A 210 -2.01 19.16 0.71
C ALA A 210 -3.32 18.85 -0.05
N ASP A 211 -3.33 19.06 -1.37
CA ASP A 211 -4.48 18.76 -2.24
C ASP A 211 -4.53 17.28 -2.68
N SER A 212 -3.57 16.48 -2.25
CA SER A 212 -3.60 15.02 -2.32
C SER A 212 -4.16 14.48 -1.00
N PHE A 213 -3.53 13.46 -0.38
CA PHE A 213 -3.96 12.95 0.93
C PHE A 213 -3.54 13.90 2.06
N GLY A 214 -2.51 14.72 1.83
CA GLY A 214 -2.01 15.70 2.79
C GLY A 214 -1.52 15.03 4.06
N LEU A 215 -0.78 13.92 3.93
CA LEU A 215 -0.18 13.23 5.07
C LEU A 215 0.78 14.15 5.82
N SER A 216 0.82 14.02 7.14
CA SER A 216 1.65 14.84 8.02
C SER A 216 2.12 14.06 9.24
N GLU A 217 3.29 14.39 9.78
CA GLU A 217 3.87 13.81 11.01
C GLU A 217 2.87 13.74 12.18
N ARG A 218 1.94 14.71 12.28
CA ARG A 218 0.93 14.76 13.35
C ARG A 218 -0.21 13.76 13.18
N ASP A 219 -0.30 13.10 12.03
CA ASP A 219 -1.38 12.15 11.77
C ASP A 219 -1.18 10.85 12.53
N THR A 220 -2.30 10.33 13.03
CA THR A 220 -2.50 8.90 13.25
C THR A 220 -3.20 8.33 12.01
N LEU A 221 -2.49 7.49 11.27
CA LEU A 221 -2.96 6.85 10.04
C LEU A 221 -3.41 5.41 10.33
N MET A 222 -4.64 5.08 9.95
CA MET A 222 -5.15 3.71 9.93
C MET A 222 -5.42 3.27 8.49
N PRO A 223 -4.46 2.61 7.81
CA PRO A 223 -4.72 2.05 6.49
C PRO A 223 -5.53 0.76 6.65
N VAL A 224 -6.79 0.81 6.23
CA VAL A 224 -7.66 -0.38 6.16
C VAL A 224 -7.56 -1.04 4.78
N VAL A 225 -7.17 -0.26 3.77
CA VAL A 225 -6.71 -0.80 2.48
C VAL A 225 -5.60 -1.81 2.76
N PRO A 226 -5.70 -3.05 2.24
CA PRO A 226 -4.69 -4.05 2.52
C PRO A 226 -3.32 -3.69 1.96
N MET A 227 -2.27 -3.95 2.74
CA MET A 227 -0.88 -3.87 2.31
C MET A 227 -0.64 -4.83 1.13
N PHE A 228 -1.30 -6.00 1.13
CA PHE A 228 -1.25 -6.91 -0.02
C PHE A 228 -1.93 -6.41 -1.30
N HIS A 229 -2.61 -5.25 -1.27
CA HIS A 229 -3.30 -4.70 -2.44
C HIS A 229 -2.78 -3.31 -2.78
N VAL A 230 -1.88 -3.29 -3.78
CA VAL A 230 -1.18 -2.09 -4.27
C VAL A 230 -0.54 -1.29 -3.13
N LEU A 231 0.19 -2.01 -2.27
CA LEU A 231 1.04 -1.45 -1.21
C LEU A 231 0.27 -0.58 -0.19
N ALA A 232 -0.99 -0.93 0.12
CA ALA A 232 -1.90 -0.08 0.90
C ALA A 232 -1.94 1.38 0.39
N TRP A 233 -1.97 1.51 -0.94
CA TRP A 233 -1.92 2.76 -1.70
C TRP A 233 -0.65 3.61 -1.45
N GLY A 234 0.48 2.98 -1.15
CA GLY A 234 1.76 3.64 -0.88
C GLY A 234 1.84 4.32 0.49
N THR A 235 0.76 4.28 1.27
CA THR A 235 0.68 4.95 2.58
C THR A 235 1.67 4.44 3.63
N PRO A 236 2.12 3.16 3.64
CA PRO A 236 3.21 2.72 4.50
C PRO A 236 4.53 3.49 4.23
N PHE A 237 4.88 3.69 2.97
CA PHE A 237 6.12 4.38 2.58
C PHE A 237 6.04 5.88 2.91
N ALA A 238 4.98 6.54 2.48
CA ALA A 238 4.75 7.96 2.78
C ALA A 238 4.62 8.22 4.29
N GLY A 239 3.96 7.32 5.01
CA GLY A 239 3.79 7.44 6.45
C GLY A 239 5.13 7.35 7.19
N VAL A 240 5.99 6.39 6.85
CA VAL A 240 7.34 6.31 7.42
C VAL A 240 8.21 7.49 7.02
N MET A 241 8.15 7.94 5.75
CA MET A 241 8.84 9.14 5.26
C MET A 241 8.53 10.35 6.16
N LEU A 242 7.26 10.53 6.51
CA LEU A 242 6.74 11.68 7.27
C LEU A 242 6.72 11.47 8.79
N GLY A 243 6.93 10.26 9.27
CA GLY A 243 6.88 9.93 10.70
C GLY A 243 5.47 9.91 11.26
N VAL A 244 4.48 9.42 10.52
CA VAL A 244 3.11 9.30 11.03
C VAL A 244 3.03 8.24 12.13
N LYS A 245 2.07 8.36 13.06
CA LYS A 245 1.69 7.22 13.90
C LYS A 245 0.86 6.25 13.05
N PHE A 246 1.15 4.96 13.11
CA PHE A 246 0.33 3.93 12.45
C PHE A 246 -0.58 3.22 13.45
N ALA A 247 -1.82 2.96 13.04
CA ALA A 247 -2.76 2.07 13.72
C ALA A 247 -3.24 1.02 12.73
N PHE A 248 -2.67 -0.19 12.79
CA PHE A 248 -3.01 -1.28 11.88
C PHE A 248 -4.13 -2.16 12.46
N PRO A 249 -5.18 -2.45 11.69
CA PRO A 249 -6.31 -3.24 12.18
C PRO A 249 -6.05 -4.75 12.21
N GLY A 250 -4.95 -5.23 11.62
CA GLY A 250 -4.72 -6.68 11.47
C GLY A 250 -5.85 -7.34 10.67
N PRO A 251 -6.33 -8.53 11.07
CA PRO A 251 -7.46 -9.20 10.44
C PRO A 251 -8.84 -8.61 10.83
N HIS A 252 -8.89 -7.66 11.77
CA HIS A 252 -10.13 -7.18 12.40
C HIS A 252 -10.78 -6.04 11.60
N LEU A 253 -11.42 -6.42 10.50
CA LEU A 253 -11.99 -5.47 9.52
C LEU A 253 -13.49 -5.22 9.69
N GLN A 254 -14.11 -5.72 10.77
CA GLN A 254 -15.53 -5.48 11.02
C GLN A 254 -15.77 -4.02 11.44
N PRO A 255 -16.93 -3.43 11.10
CA PRO A 255 -17.23 -2.03 11.41
C PRO A 255 -16.97 -1.63 12.88
N ARG A 256 -17.39 -2.48 13.83
CA ARG A 256 -17.18 -2.27 15.27
C ARG A 256 -15.70 -2.19 15.62
N ASP A 257 -14.91 -3.15 15.14
CA ASP A 257 -13.47 -3.21 15.41
C ASP A 257 -12.73 -1.97 14.92
N LEU A 258 -13.12 -1.46 13.74
CA LEU A 258 -12.54 -0.27 13.13
C LEU A 258 -12.96 0.99 13.90
N ALA A 259 -14.23 1.12 14.28
CA ALA A 259 -14.72 2.25 15.05
C ALA A 259 -14.04 2.33 16.43
N GLU A 260 -13.87 1.19 17.10
CA GLU A 260 -13.13 1.08 18.37
C GLU A 260 -11.66 1.48 18.21
N LEU A 261 -10.99 1.04 17.14
CA LEU A 261 -9.60 1.40 16.88
C LEU A 261 -9.43 2.88 16.55
N ILE A 262 -10.35 3.45 15.76
CA ILE A 262 -10.38 4.89 15.45
C ILE A 262 -10.47 5.71 16.74
N GLN A 263 -11.41 5.35 17.61
CA GLN A 263 -11.62 6.03 18.89
C GLN A 263 -10.42 5.87 19.81
N ALA A 264 -9.91 4.64 19.98
CA ALA A 264 -8.83 4.33 20.92
C ALA A 264 -7.51 5.01 20.53
N GLU A 265 -7.17 5.02 19.24
CA GLU A 265 -5.90 5.60 18.76
C GLU A 265 -6.03 7.03 18.24
N LYS A 266 -7.23 7.61 18.32
CA LYS A 266 -7.55 8.95 17.78
C LYS A 266 -7.08 9.08 16.33
N VAL A 267 -7.54 8.15 15.49
CA VAL A 267 -7.17 8.10 14.08
C VAL A 267 -7.60 9.38 13.39
N THR A 268 -6.65 10.04 12.72
CA THR A 268 -6.89 11.30 12.02
C THR A 268 -7.16 11.11 10.53
N LEU A 269 -6.54 10.09 9.93
CA LEU A 269 -6.71 9.76 8.52
C LEU A 269 -6.86 8.25 8.39
N THR A 270 -7.83 7.83 7.59
CA THR A 270 -8.01 6.42 7.26
C THR A 270 -8.27 6.27 5.76
N ALA A 271 -8.02 5.07 5.24
CA ALA A 271 -8.17 4.76 3.82
C ALA A 271 -8.83 3.38 3.66
N GLY A 272 -9.78 3.28 2.74
CA GLY A 272 -10.55 2.05 2.52
C GLY A 272 -11.45 2.10 1.29
N VAL A 273 -12.11 1.00 1.00
CA VAL A 273 -13.05 0.88 -0.14
C VAL A 273 -14.48 1.24 0.27
N PRO A 274 -15.37 1.65 -0.65
CA PRO A 274 -16.73 2.07 -0.32
C PRO A 274 -17.53 1.07 0.54
N THR A 275 -17.44 -0.23 0.25
CA THR A 275 -18.20 -1.28 0.97
C THR A 275 -17.90 -1.32 2.46
N LEU A 276 -16.65 -1.07 2.84
CA LEU A 276 -16.21 -1.04 4.23
C LEU A 276 -16.79 0.18 4.96
N TRP A 277 -16.80 1.32 4.30
CA TRP A 277 -17.35 2.56 4.86
C TRP A 277 -18.87 2.55 4.94
N LEU A 278 -19.57 1.90 4.00
CA LEU A 278 -21.01 1.66 4.13
C LEU A 278 -21.35 0.82 5.37
N GLY A 279 -20.53 -0.19 5.68
CA GLY A 279 -20.67 -0.98 6.92
C GLY A 279 -20.46 -0.14 8.18
N LEU A 280 -19.46 0.75 8.19
CA LEU A 280 -19.25 1.70 9.28
C LEU A 280 -20.43 2.68 9.42
N LEU A 281 -20.94 3.21 8.31
CA LEU A 281 -22.09 4.12 8.31
C LEU A 281 -23.32 3.45 8.93
N HIS A 282 -23.60 2.19 8.57
CA HIS A 282 -24.71 1.43 9.14
C HIS A 282 -24.56 1.17 10.65
N LEU A 283 -23.35 0.88 11.12
CA LEU A 283 -23.06 0.75 12.55
C LEU A 283 -23.41 2.05 13.30
N LEU A 284 -23.01 3.20 12.74
CA LEU A 284 -23.22 4.52 13.34
C LEU A 284 -24.69 4.98 13.37
N GLU A 285 -25.61 4.27 12.70
CA GLU A 285 -27.05 4.52 12.81
C GLU A 285 -27.59 4.06 14.18
N ASN A 286 -26.97 3.04 14.77
CA ASN A 286 -27.45 2.39 15.99
C ASN A 286 -26.50 2.57 17.17
N GLU A 287 -25.23 2.92 16.91
CA GLU A 287 -24.17 2.95 17.91
C GLU A 287 -23.38 4.25 17.86
N ARG A 288 -22.78 4.61 19.00
CA ARG A 288 -22.04 5.86 19.15
C ARG A 288 -20.57 5.57 19.42
N TYR A 289 -19.73 6.20 18.61
CA TYR A 289 -18.28 6.20 18.74
C TYR A 289 -17.77 7.63 18.59
N ASP A 290 -16.73 7.98 19.33
CA ASP A 290 -16.02 9.24 19.15
C ASP A 290 -15.06 9.12 17.96
N LEU A 291 -15.53 9.62 16.81
CA LEU A 291 -14.77 9.70 15.56
C LEU A 291 -14.28 11.12 15.29
N SER A 292 -14.36 12.04 16.27
CA SER A 292 -14.07 13.48 16.08
C SER A 292 -12.61 13.78 15.72
N SER A 293 -11.71 12.83 15.95
CA SER A 293 -10.30 12.94 15.56
C SER A 293 -10.08 12.80 14.05
N LEU A 294 -11.01 12.17 13.32
CA LEU A 294 -10.89 12.00 11.87
C LEU A 294 -11.04 13.33 11.14
N ARG A 295 -9.97 13.76 10.48
CA ARG A 295 -9.99 14.88 9.53
C ARG A 295 -10.26 14.44 8.09
N GLY A 296 -10.15 13.13 7.80
CA GLY A 296 -10.35 12.62 6.45
C GLY A 296 -10.49 11.10 6.36
N MET A 297 -11.38 10.68 5.47
CA MET A 297 -11.57 9.29 5.07
C MET A 297 -11.31 9.17 3.58
N ILE A 298 -10.17 8.60 3.19
CA ILE A 298 -9.84 8.34 1.80
C ILE A 298 -10.65 7.13 1.31
N VAL A 299 -11.33 7.31 0.17
CA VAL A 299 -12.13 6.28 -0.48
C VAL A 299 -11.68 6.12 -1.91
N GLY A 300 -11.46 4.87 -2.32
CA GLY A 300 -10.98 4.54 -3.66
C GLY A 300 -11.10 3.05 -3.93
N GLY A 301 -10.55 2.60 -5.06
CA GLY A 301 -10.65 1.22 -5.55
C GLY A 301 -12.00 0.86 -6.17
N ALA A 302 -13.06 1.61 -5.85
CA ALA A 302 -14.34 1.62 -6.56
C ALA A 302 -14.96 3.02 -6.42
N ALA A 303 -15.96 3.33 -7.26
CA ALA A 303 -16.65 4.61 -7.20
C ALA A 303 -17.32 4.81 -5.82
N ALA A 304 -16.99 5.92 -5.15
CA ALA A 304 -17.66 6.33 -3.92
C ALA A 304 -19.05 6.92 -4.25
N PRO A 305 -20.16 6.35 -3.73
CA PRO A 305 -21.49 6.92 -3.97
C PRO A 305 -21.62 8.32 -3.37
N GLN A 306 -22.23 9.26 -4.09
CA GLN A 306 -22.48 10.61 -3.59
C GLN A 306 -23.27 10.58 -2.27
N SER A 307 -24.28 9.71 -2.17
CA SER A 307 -25.09 9.54 -0.96
C SER A 307 -24.28 9.15 0.28
N MET A 308 -23.20 8.37 0.09
CA MET A 308 -22.29 8.00 1.19
C MET A 308 -21.46 9.21 1.64
N ILE A 309 -20.94 10.00 0.69
CA ILE A 309 -20.19 11.23 0.99
C ILE A 309 -21.08 12.20 1.77
N GLU A 310 -22.31 12.42 1.30
CA GLU A 310 -23.28 13.27 1.98
C GLU A 310 -23.64 12.76 3.37
N ALA A 311 -23.84 11.45 3.53
CA ALA A 311 -24.24 10.88 4.82
C ALA A 311 -23.13 11.04 5.88
N PHE A 312 -21.87 10.77 5.54
CA PHE A 312 -20.75 10.97 6.46
C PHE A 312 -20.60 12.44 6.88
N GLU A 313 -20.74 13.36 5.93
CA GLU A 313 -20.61 14.78 6.22
C GLU A 313 -21.79 15.32 7.03
N LYS A 314 -23.01 15.11 6.56
CA LYS A 314 -24.22 15.70 7.16
C LYS A 314 -24.57 15.08 8.51
N LYS A 315 -24.38 13.76 8.67
CA LYS A 315 -24.77 13.05 9.90
C LYS A 315 -23.64 12.95 10.93
N HIS A 316 -22.39 12.93 10.48
CA HIS A 316 -21.24 12.64 11.35
C HIS A 316 -20.13 13.69 11.29
N ASN A 317 -20.26 14.74 10.47
CA ASN A 317 -19.23 15.77 10.26
C ASN A 317 -17.87 15.16 9.83
N LEU A 318 -17.91 14.08 9.04
CA LEU A 318 -16.73 13.39 8.55
C LEU A 318 -16.48 13.70 7.08
N ASN A 319 -15.25 14.13 6.78
CA ASN A 319 -14.83 14.48 5.43
C ASN A 319 -14.41 13.24 4.62
N VAL A 320 -15.16 12.93 3.56
CA VAL A 320 -14.81 11.88 2.61
C VAL A 320 -14.00 12.45 1.44
N ILE A 321 -12.92 11.76 1.10
CA ILE A 321 -11.96 12.14 0.08
C ILE A 321 -11.93 11.02 -0.97
N HIS A 322 -12.55 11.26 -2.12
CA HIS A 322 -12.53 10.30 -3.22
C HIS A 322 -11.18 10.37 -3.94
N ALA A 323 -10.58 9.22 -4.19
CA ALA A 323 -9.34 9.08 -4.95
C ALA A 323 -9.46 7.91 -5.94
N TRP A 324 -8.78 8.04 -7.07
CA TRP A 324 -8.71 6.98 -8.07
C TRP A 324 -7.26 6.63 -8.39
N GLY A 325 -7.08 5.38 -8.79
CA GLY A 325 -5.81 4.77 -9.07
C GLY A 325 -5.95 3.32 -9.46
N MET A 326 -4.84 2.71 -9.86
CA MET A 326 -4.75 1.30 -10.22
C MET A 326 -3.34 0.76 -9.96
N THR A 327 -3.17 -0.55 -9.98
CA THR A 327 -1.88 -1.23 -9.72
C THR A 327 -0.75 -0.63 -10.55
N GLU A 328 -1.02 -0.33 -11.82
CA GLU A 328 -0.12 0.26 -12.81
C GLU A 328 0.35 1.69 -12.49
N MET A 329 -0.22 2.35 -11.48
CA MET A 329 0.04 3.75 -11.13
C MET A 329 0.60 3.92 -9.70
N THR A 330 1.04 2.84 -9.06
CA THR A 330 1.69 2.91 -7.73
C THR A 330 0.87 3.49 -6.55
N PRO A 331 -0.49 3.48 -6.43
CA PRO A 331 -1.58 3.53 -7.40
C PRO A 331 -2.09 4.95 -7.73
N LEU A 332 -1.65 6.00 -7.04
CA LEU A 332 -2.41 7.26 -7.04
C LEU A 332 -2.39 7.96 -8.41
N GLY A 333 -3.58 8.17 -8.98
CA GLY A 333 -3.78 8.98 -10.18
C GLY A 333 -4.44 10.32 -9.88
N THR A 334 -5.64 10.30 -9.29
CA THR A 334 -6.45 11.52 -9.07
C THR A 334 -6.99 11.60 -7.64
N VAL A 335 -7.20 12.83 -7.16
CA VAL A 335 -7.86 13.11 -5.87
C VAL A 335 -8.94 14.16 -6.05
N SER A 336 -10.08 13.95 -5.41
CA SER A 336 -11.22 14.85 -5.44
C SER A 336 -11.13 15.90 -4.34
N ARG A 337 -10.86 17.13 -4.76
CA ARG A 337 -10.81 18.35 -3.93
C ARG A 337 -11.63 19.44 -4.59
N LEU A 338 -12.31 20.24 -3.78
CA LEU A 338 -12.87 21.49 -4.25
C LEU A 338 -11.74 22.50 -4.45
N LYS A 339 -11.75 23.17 -5.59
CA LYS A 339 -10.88 24.33 -5.83
C LYS A 339 -11.41 25.54 -5.08
N SER A 340 -10.57 26.53 -4.82
CA SER A 340 -10.94 27.73 -4.06
C SER A 340 -12.21 28.42 -4.61
N TYR A 341 -12.32 28.56 -5.92
CA TYR A 341 -13.48 29.16 -6.59
C TYR A 341 -14.73 28.24 -6.64
N GLN A 342 -14.64 27.01 -6.12
CA GLN A 342 -15.76 26.07 -6.02
C GLN A 342 -16.33 25.98 -4.59
N MET A 343 -15.69 26.63 -3.62
CA MET A 343 -16.08 26.55 -2.20
C MET A 343 -17.45 27.19 -1.94
N ASP A 344 -17.79 28.22 -2.71
CA ASP A 344 -19.03 28.99 -2.58
C ASP A 344 -20.17 28.50 -3.50
N LEU A 345 -19.95 27.40 -4.24
CA LEU A 345 -21.00 26.79 -5.07
C LEU A 345 -22.13 26.24 -4.20
N PRO A 346 -23.35 26.12 -4.77
CA PRO A 346 -24.46 25.43 -4.11
C PRO A 346 -24.05 24.05 -3.60
N GLU A 347 -24.57 23.66 -2.44
CA GLU A 347 -24.18 22.43 -1.75
C GLU A 347 -24.24 21.20 -2.66
N ALA A 348 -25.35 21.04 -3.40
CA ALA A 348 -25.54 19.93 -4.32
C ALA A 348 -24.44 19.86 -5.40
N GLU A 349 -23.98 21.00 -5.91
CA GLU A 349 -22.90 21.06 -6.91
C GLU A 349 -21.56 20.67 -6.29
N ARG A 350 -21.28 21.11 -5.05
CA ARG A 350 -20.06 20.72 -4.33
C ARG A 350 -20.01 19.20 -4.10
N PHE A 351 -21.12 18.58 -3.72
CA PHE A 351 -21.20 17.12 -3.59
C PHE A 351 -21.05 16.40 -4.92
N ALA A 352 -21.67 16.90 -5.99
CA ALA A 352 -21.52 16.34 -7.33
C ALA A 352 -20.05 16.40 -7.82
N ILE A 353 -19.31 17.47 -7.51
CA ILE A 353 -17.87 17.56 -7.80
C ILE A 353 -17.09 16.55 -6.97
N ARG A 354 -17.32 16.50 -5.65
CA ARG A 354 -16.60 15.59 -4.74
C ARG A 354 -16.88 14.11 -5.01
N ALA A 355 -18.04 13.78 -5.59
CA ALA A 355 -18.37 12.43 -6.02
C ALA A 355 -17.55 11.96 -7.24
N LYS A 356 -16.98 12.88 -8.05
CA LYS A 356 -16.07 12.51 -9.14
C LYS A 356 -14.74 11.97 -8.59
N GLN A 357 -14.03 11.21 -9.42
CA GLN A 357 -12.71 10.62 -9.12
C GLN A 357 -11.63 11.68 -8.86
N GLY A 358 -11.87 12.92 -9.25
CA GLY A 358 -11.05 14.08 -8.92
C GLY A 358 -10.18 14.56 -10.07
N THR A 359 -9.11 15.26 -9.74
CA THR A 359 -8.13 15.79 -10.69
C THR A 359 -6.80 15.06 -10.57
N PRO A 360 -6.04 14.90 -11.67
CA PRO A 360 -4.69 14.33 -11.62
C PRO A 360 -3.82 15.05 -10.60
N VAL A 361 -3.09 14.28 -9.80
CA VAL A 361 -2.10 14.85 -8.88
C VAL A 361 -0.86 15.32 -9.67
N PRO A 362 -0.09 16.29 -9.14
CA PRO A 362 1.12 16.75 -9.82
C PRO A 362 2.07 15.60 -10.15
N GLY A 363 2.55 15.56 -11.41
CA GLY A 363 3.38 14.48 -11.94
C GLY A 363 2.61 13.44 -12.75
N VAL A 364 1.28 13.37 -12.62
CA VAL A 364 0.43 12.49 -13.44
C VAL A 364 -0.24 13.31 -14.54
N GLU A 365 -0.06 12.86 -15.76
CA GLU A 365 -0.82 13.35 -16.92
C GLU A 365 -1.88 12.32 -17.28
N ILE A 366 -3.04 12.82 -17.72
CA ILE A 366 -4.13 11.99 -18.24
C ILE A 366 -4.58 12.54 -19.59
N ARG A 367 -5.06 11.66 -20.46
CA ARG A 367 -5.82 12.00 -21.66
C ARG A 367 -6.88 10.94 -21.91
N ALA A 368 -7.82 11.19 -22.81
CA ALA A 368 -8.74 10.16 -23.25
C ALA A 368 -8.84 10.12 -24.77
N MET A 369 -8.83 8.92 -25.35
CA MET A 369 -8.81 8.70 -26.79
C MET A 369 -10.14 8.11 -27.27
N ASP A 370 -10.66 8.60 -28.39
CA ASP A 370 -11.80 7.97 -29.07
C ASP A 370 -11.40 6.70 -29.84
N GLU A 371 -12.39 6.01 -30.41
CA GLU A 371 -12.18 4.78 -31.20
C GLU A 371 -11.31 5.00 -32.47
N SER A 372 -11.16 6.25 -32.93
CA SER A 372 -10.32 6.60 -34.07
C SER A 372 -8.85 6.86 -33.68
N GLY A 373 -8.54 6.81 -32.38
CA GLY A 373 -7.21 7.12 -31.86
C GLY A 373 -6.94 8.62 -31.75
N LYS A 374 -7.97 9.46 -31.68
CA LYS A 374 -7.85 10.91 -31.48
C LYS A 374 -8.22 11.30 -30.05
N GLU A 375 -7.52 12.27 -29.49
CA GLU A 375 -7.85 12.79 -28.15
C GLU A 375 -9.22 13.48 -28.16
N ILE A 376 -10.04 13.17 -27.15
CA ILE A 376 -11.36 13.76 -26.96
C ILE A 376 -11.27 15.20 -26.39
N THR A 377 -12.36 15.95 -26.52
CA THR A 377 -12.48 17.26 -25.88
C THR A 377 -12.72 17.14 -24.37
N TRP A 378 -12.08 18.00 -23.58
CA TRP A 378 -12.25 18.07 -22.12
C TRP A 378 -13.51 18.85 -21.70
N ASP A 379 -14.68 18.42 -22.20
CA ASP A 379 -15.97 19.07 -21.98
C ASP A 379 -16.81 18.42 -20.85
N GLY A 380 -16.30 17.33 -20.27
CA GLY A 380 -16.97 16.56 -19.23
C GLY A 380 -18.15 15.72 -19.74
N LYS A 381 -18.28 15.52 -21.06
CA LYS A 381 -19.35 14.76 -21.70
C LYS A 381 -18.82 13.70 -22.68
N ALA A 382 -17.78 14.01 -23.44
CA ALA A 382 -17.18 13.07 -24.38
C ALA A 382 -16.59 11.86 -23.63
N PHE A 383 -16.73 10.67 -24.22
CA PHE A 383 -16.20 9.42 -23.70
C PHE A 383 -15.03 8.95 -24.54
N GLY A 384 -14.03 8.36 -23.90
CA GLY A 384 -12.87 7.77 -24.53
C GLY A 384 -12.12 6.83 -23.58
N GLU A 385 -11.17 6.10 -24.11
CA GLU A 385 -10.23 5.28 -23.34
C GLU A 385 -9.27 6.18 -22.57
N LEU A 386 -9.31 6.11 -21.23
CA LEU A 386 -8.41 6.86 -20.36
C LEU A 386 -6.99 6.31 -20.46
N GLN A 387 -6.05 7.20 -20.75
CA GLN A 387 -4.62 6.92 -20.84
C GLN A 387 -3.87 7.82 -19.85
N VAL A 388 -2.81 7.29 -19.22
CA VAL A 388 -2.09 7.98 -18.15
C VAL A 388 -0.59 7.85 -18.32
N ARG A 389 0.17 8.88 -17.94
CA ARG A 389 1.64 8.80 -17.88
C ARG A 389 2.19 9.62 -16.73
N GLY A 390 3.41 9.29 -16.29
CA GLY A 390 4.04 9.97 -15.17
C GLY A 390 5.17 9.14 -14.54
N PRO A 391 5.84 9.69 -13.52
CA PRO A 391 7.06 9.11 -12.96
C PRO A 391 6.84 7.86 -12.09
N TRP A 392 5.58 7.49 -11.83
CA TRP A 392 5.20 6.27 -11.11
C TRP A 392 4.15 5.45 -11.87
N ILE A 393 4.08 5.65 -13.18
CA ILE A 393 3.27 4.86 -14.12
C ILE A 393 4.18 3.82 -14.76
N VAL A 394 3.73 2.57 -14.80
CA VAL A 394 4.49 1.48 -15.43
C VAL A 394 4.58 1.67 -16.94
N SER A 395 5.69 1.19 -17.52
CA SER A 395 5.91 1.18 -18.97
C SER A 395 5.78 -0.21 -19.60
N SER A 396 5.68 -1.25 -18.78
CA SER A 396 5.56 -2.65 -19.21
C SER A 396 5.09 -3.51 -18.04
N TYR A 397 4.44 -4.63 -18.34
CA TYR A 397 4.20 -5.70 -17.38
C TYR A 397 5.43 -6.61 -17.28
N TYR A 398 5.63 -7.20 -16.10
CA TYR A 398 6.71 -8.15 -15.84
C TYR A 398 6.49 -9.45 -16.61
N ASN A 399 7.45 -9.81 -17.47
CA ASN A 399 7.47 -11.04 -18.26
C ASN A 399 6.15 -11.37 -18.98
N ASP A 400 5.53 -10.35 -19.58
CA ASP A 400 4.22 -10.51 -20.23
C ASP A 400 4.17 -9.83 -21.61
N GLU A 401 3.88 -10.61 -22.64
CA GLU A 401 3.83 -10.16 -24.04
C GLU A 401 2.73 -9.13 -24.30
N ARG A 402 1.66 -9.11 -23.48
CA ARG A 402 0.55 -8.14 -23.58
C ARG A 402 0.99 -6.70 -23.30
N SER A 403 2.22 -6.51 -22.82
CA SER A 403 2.84 -5.19 -22.65
C SER A 403 2.86 -4.38 -23.95
N ALA A 404 3.16 -5.02 -25.09
CA ALA A 404 3.26 -4.33 -26.37
C ALA A 404 1.92 -3.69 -26.81
N ASP A 405 0.80 -4.31 -26.41
CA ASP A 405 -0.53 -3.80 -26.73
C ASP A 405 -1.03 -2.74 -25.73
N SER A 406 -0.54 -2.80 -24.49
CA SER A 406 -1.05 -2.00 -23.36
C SER A 406 -0.34 -0.66 -23.19
N PHE A 407 0.93 -0.56 -23.60
CA PHE A 407 1.76 0.64 -23.39
C PHE A 407 2.23 1.19 -24.73
N LYS A 408 1.61 2.29 -25.18
CA LYS A 408 1.80 2.84 -26.52
C LYS A 408 2.14 4.32 -26.46
N ASP A 409 3.09 4.75 -27.27
CA ASP A 409 3.47 6.17 -27.41
C ASP A 409 3.82 6.87 -26.07
N GLY A 410 4.29 6.10 -25.08
CA GLY A 410 4.64 6.60 -23.73
C GLY A 410 3.45 6.85 -22.80
N TRP A 411 2.31 6.20 -23.06
CA TRP A 411 1.09 6.21 -22.26
C TRP A 411 0.66 4.81 -21.84
#